data_AF-A0A1U9W130-F1
#
_entry.id   AF-A0A1U9W130-F1
#
_cell.length_a   1.000
_cell.length_b   1.000
_cell.length_c   1.000
_cell.angle_alpha   90.00
_cell.angle_beta   90.00
_cell.angle_gamma   90.00
#
_symmetry.space_group_name_H-M   'P 1'
#
loop_
_entity.id
_entity.type
_entity.pdbx_description
1 polymer ?
#
loop_
_entity_poly.entity_id
_entity_poly.type
_entity_poly.pdbx_seq_one_letter_code
_entity_poly.pdbx_strand_id
1 'polypeptide(L)'
;GLAAERLRGEGIDVRVLPVADDVASAPVETPDRRRGIAGDLVVFKIAGAAAEAGKSLDEVERLARLANERTVSFGVAFGGCTLPGAAGPLFTVPKGQMALGLGIHGEPGISEEKIATAGELAKLLTGKLLAERLAGTSKVAAVLNGLGSTKYEEL
;
A
#
# COMPACT_ATOMS: atom_id res chain seq x y z
N GLY A 1 14.12 -4.47 -13.77
CA GLY A 1 14.99 -4.99 -12.70
C GLY A 1 15.86 -6.10 -13.27
N LEU A 2 17.10 -6.22 -12.79
CA LEU A 2 18.14 -7.07 -13.39
C LEU A 2 17.71 -8.53 -13.64
N ALA A 3 16.92 -9.11 -12.73
CA ALA A 3 16.41 -10.47 -12.90
C ALA A 3 15.51 -10.63 -14.13
N ALA A 4 14.62 -9.68 -14.39
CA ALA A 4 13.74 -9.71 -15.55
C ALA A 4 14.51 -9.50 -16.87
N GLU A 5 15.53 -8.64 -16.86
CA GLU A 5 16.42 -8.44 -18.02
C GLU A 5 17.17 -9.73 -18.36
N ARG A 6 17.69 -10.42 -17.36
CA ARG A 6 18.33 -11.72 -17.55
C ARG A 6 17.38 -12.75 -18.16
N LEU A 7 16.19 -12.93 -17.58
CA LEU A 7 15.20 -13.90 -18.08
C LEU A 7 14.76 -13.60 -19.53
N ARG A 8 14.60 -12.32 -19.87
CA ARG A 8 14.32 -11.92 -21.27
C ARG A 8 15.48 -12.22 -22.21
N GLY A 9 16.72 -12.06 -21.75
CA GLY A 9 17.92 -12.49 -22.48
C GLY A 9 17.98 -14.01 -22.72
N GLU A 10 17.35 -14.78 -21.83
CA GLU A 10 17.18 -16.23 -21.95
C GLU A 10 15.92 -16.62 -22.77
N GLY A 11 15.20 -15.64 -23.36
CA GLY A 11 14.02 -15.88 -24.19
C GLY A 11 12.72 -16.11 -23.40
N ILE A 12 12.72 -15.88 -22.09
CA ILE A 12 11.55 -16.03 -21.23
C ILE A 12 10.78 -14.72 -21.20
N ASP A 13 9.48 -14.79 -21.52
CA ASP A 13 8.62 -13.62 -21.52
C ASP A 13 8.27 -13.19 -20.08
N VAL A 14 8.84 -12.08 -19.62
CA VAL A 14 8.71 -11.60 -18.23
C VAL A 14 8.17 -10.18 -18.18
N ARG A 15 7.23 -9.93 -17.25
CA ARG A 15 6.68 -8.61 -16.91
C ARG A 15 7.10 -8.21 -15.51
N VAL A 16 7.23 -6.91 -15.27
CA VAL A 16 7.49 -6.33 -13.95
C VAL A 16 6.46 -5.24 -13.71
N LEU A 17 5.74 -5.36 -12.61
CA LEU A 17 4.74 -4.41 -12.18
C LEU A 17 5.02 -4.02 -10.72
N PRO A 18 5.63 -2.85 -10.49
CA PRO A 18 5.67 -2.26 -9.15
C PRO A 18 4.25 -1.85 -8.75
N VAL A 19 3.84 -2.23 -7.53
CA VAL A 19 2.61 -1.71 -6.93
C VAL A 19 2.90 -0.35 -6.31
N ALA A 20 1.97 0.58 -6.48
CA ALA A 20 2.18 1.99 -6.17
C ALA A 20 0.91 2.62 -5.57
N ASP A 21 0.42 2.03 -4.49
CA ASP A 21 -0.87 2.33 -3.87
C ASP A 21 -0.81 3.41 -2.78
N ASP A 22 0.37 3.67 -2.19
CA ASP A 22 0.51 4.57 -1.05
C ASP A 22 0.40 6.06 -1.43
N VAL A 23 -0.77 6.64 -1.19
CA VAL A 23 -1.07 8.04 -1.53
C VAL A 23 -0.30 9.06 -0.69
N ALA A 24 0.32 8.65 0.42
CA ALA A 24 1.13 9.55 1.24
C ALA A 24 2.52 9.81 0.63
N SER A 25 3.01 8.88 -0.19
CA SER A 25 4.43 8.81 -0.56
C SER A 25 4.80 9.61 -1.81
N ALA A 26 3.83 9.83 -2.71
CA ALA A 26 3.99 10.68 -3.88
C ALA A 26 2.62 11.19 -4.37
N PRO A 27 2.57 12.39 -4.96
CA PRO A 27 1.31 12.98 -5.41
C PRO A 27 0.76 12.25 -6.64
N VAL A 28 -0.53 12.48 -6.96
CA VAL A 28 -1.27 11.76 -8.01
C VAL A 28 -0.70 12.00 -9.42
N GLU A 29 0.05 13.08 -9.61
CA GLU A 29 0.74 13.42 -10.85
C GLU A 29 1.97 12.54 -11.12
N THR A 30 2.51 11.89 -10.08
CA THR A 30 3.64 10.95 -10.18
C THR A 30 3.34 9.65 -9.43
N PRO A 31 2.30 8.91 -9.84
CA PRO A 31 1.81 7.75 -9.09
C PRO A 31 2.82 6.59 -9.11
N ASP A 32 3.65 6.50 -10.15
CA ASP A 32 4.74 5.54 -10.29
C ASP A 32 5.86 5.69 -9.24
N ARG A 33 5.91 6.85 -8.57
CA ARG A 33 6.85 7.13 -7.47
C ARG A 33 6.30 6.74 -6.10
N ARG A 34 5.05 6.27 -6.02
CA ARG A 34 4.47 5.84 -4.75
C ARG A 34 5.11 4.54 -4.27
N ARG A 35 5.14 4.36 -2.95
CA ARG A 35 5.45 3.09 -2.31
C ARG A 35 4.32 2.09 -2.59
N GLY A 36 4.67 0.81 -2.64
CA GLY A 36 3.73 -0.31 -2.53
C GLY A 36 3.60 -0.71 -1.06
N ILE A 37 2.38 -0.77 -0.53
CA ILE A 37 2.09 -1.20 0.85
C ILE A 37 0.96 -2.25 0.88
N ALA A 38 -0.07 -2.08 1.72
CA ALA A 38 -1.14 -3.07 1.88
C ALA A 38 -1.95 -3.36 0.60
N GLY A 39 -1.96 -2.46 -0.38
CA GLY A 39 -2.62 -2.64 -1.67
C GLY A 39 -2.02 -3.76 -2.53
N ASP A 40 -0.78 -4.17 -2.24
CA ASP A 40 -0.15 -5.37 -2.80
C ASP A 40 -1.10 -6.57 -2.76
N LEU A 41 -1.79 -6.75 -1.63
CA LEU A 41 -2.75 -7.84 -1.43
C LEU A 41 -3.82 -7.86 -2.52
N VAL A 42 -4.38 -6.70 -2.86
CA VAL A 42 -5.47 -6.58 -3.85
C VAL A 42 -4.94 -6.85 -5.25
N VAL A 43 -3.77 -6.27 -5.60
CA VAL A 43 -3.15 -6.45 -6.91
C VAL A 43 -2.77 -7.92 -7.11
N PHE A 44 -2.12 -8.54 -6.13
CA PHE A 44 -1.74 -9.95 -6.19
C PHE A 44 -2.95 -10.87 -6.25
N LYS A 45 -4.02 -10.58 -5.50
CA LYS A 45 -5.23 -11.41 -5.51
C LYS A 45 -5.91 -11.39 -6.88
N ILE A 46 -5.93 -10.25 -7.56
CA ILE A 46 -6.51 -10.10 -8.90
C ILE A 46 -5.61 -10.76 -9.95
N ALA A 47 -4.31 -10.50 -9.92
CA ALA A 47 -3.34 -11.10 -10.84
C ALA A 47 -3.33 -12.64 -10.71
N GLY A 48 -3.28 -13.15 -9.47
CA GLY A 48 -3.32 -14.58 -9.18
C GLY A 48 -4.64 -15.22 -9.61
N ALA A 49 -5.78 -14.57 -9.39
CA ALA A 49 -7.07 -15.08 -9.87
C ALA A 49 -7.16 -15.11 -11.41
N ALA A 50 -6.60 -14.10 -12.08
CA ALA A 50 -6.53 -14.07 -13.54
C ALA A 50 -5.66 -15.22 -14.09
N ALA A 51 -4.50 -15.45 -13.48
CA ALA A 51 -3.59 -16.52 -13.85
C ALA A 51 -4.21 -17.91 -13.61
N GLU A 52 -4.83 -18.13 -12.44
CA GLU A 52 -5.53 -19.38 -12.09
C GLU A 52 -6.68 -19.67 -13.07
N ALA A 53 -7.35 -18.63 -13.56
CA ALA A 53 -8.39 -18.76 -14.58
C ALA A 53 -7.85 -19.07 -16.00
N GLY A 54 -6.55 -19.30 -16.16
CA GLY A 54 -5.91 -19.66 -17.42
C GLY A 54 -5.77 -18.50 -18.41
N LYS A 55 -5.79 -17.24 -17.95
CA LYS A 55 -5.58 -16.09 -18.83
C LYS A 55 -4.13 -16.02 -19.31
N SER A 56 -3.92 -15.41 -20.48
CA SER A 56 -2.58 -15.15 -21.02
C SER A 56 -1.81 -14.18 -20.12
N LEU A 57 -0.48 -14.20 -20.24
CA LEU A 57 0.39 -13.26 -19.51
C LEU A 57 -0.01 -11.80 -19.76
N ASP A 58 -0.36 -11.45 -21.00
CA ASP A 58 -0.82 -10.11 -21.37
C ASP A 58 -2.12 -9.72 -20.64
N GLU A 59 -3.07 -10.66 -20.51
CA GLU A 59 -4.32 -10.39 -19.79
C GLU A 59 -4.12 -10.33 -18.27
N VAL A 60 -3.22 -11.14 -17.72
CA VAL A 60 -2.83 -11.05 -16.31
C VAL A 60 -2.19 -9.71 -16.03
N GLU A 61 -1.24 -9.27 -16.86
CA GLU A 61 -0.60 -7.96 -16.73
C GLU A 61 -1.62 -6.82 -16.84
N ARG A 62 -2.51 -6.87 -17.84
CA ARG A 62 -3.55 -5.84 -18.04
C ARG A 62 -4.45 -5.71 -16.80
N LEU A 63 -4.88 -6.84 -16.23
CA LEU A 63 -5.73 -6.84 -15.04
C LEU A 63 -4.97 -6.42 -13.78
N ALA A 64 -3.70 -6.80 -13.64
CA ALA A 64 -2.87 -6.39 -12.53
C ALA A 64 -2.58 -4.87 -12.57
N ARG A 65 -2.28 -4.32 -13.74
CA ARG A 65 -2.12 -2.86 -13.93
C ARG A 65 -3.41 -2.12 -13.59
N LEU A 66 -4.54 -2.60 -14.08
CA LEU A 66 -5.85 -2.02 -13.77
C LEU A 66 -6.19 -2.08 -12.28
N ALA A 67 -5.80 -3.16 -11.59
CA ALA A 67 -5.94 -3.26 -10.15
C ALA A 67 -5.05 -2.24 -9.43
N ASN A 68 -3.80 -2.10 -9.86
CA ASN A 68 -2.83 -1.17 -9.28
C ASN A 68 -3.32 0.28 -9.42
N GLU A 69 -3.77 0.68 -10.61
CA GLU A 69 -4.33 2.02 -10.89
C GLU A 69 -5.58 2.36 -10.07
N ARG A 70 -6.27 1.36 -9.54
CA ARG A 70 -7.53 1.51 -8.79
C ARG A 70 -7.38 1.24 -7.29
N THR A 71 -6.17 0.89 -6.85
CA THR A 71 -5.89 0.59 -5.45
C THR A 71 -5.15 1.76 -4.84
N VAL A 72 -5.70 2.30 -3.77
CA VAL A 72 -5.08 3.36 -2.97
C VAL A 72 -5.06 2.94 -1.52
N SER A 73 -4.00 3.31 -0.82
CA SER A 73 -3.81 3.01 0.59
C SER A 73 -3.19 4.20 1.33
N PHE A 74 -3.50 4.26 2.62
CA PHE A 74 -3.04 5.29 3.53
C PHE A 74 -3.07 4.70 4.93
N GLY A 75 -1.98 4.87 5.67
CA GLY A 75 -1.81 4.26 6.99
C GLY A 75 -1.46 5.29 8.07
N VAL A 76 -1.61 4.85 9.32
CA VAL A 76 -1.07 5.55 10.49
C VAL A 76 -0.27 4.59 11.35
N ALA A 77 0.68 5.12 12.11
CA ALA A 77 1.45 4.37 13.08
C ALA A 77 1.52 5.12 14.42
N PHE A 78 1.55 4.37 15.52
CA PHE A 78 1.70 4.90 16.87
C PHE A 78 3.14 4.72 17.42
N GLY A 79 4.03 4.15 16.61
CA GLY A 79 5.42 3.86 16.94
C GLY A 79 6.09 3.07 15.81
N GLY A 80 7.42 3.07 15.79
CA GLY A 80 8.19 2.31 14.81
C GLY A 80 8.41 0.85 15.17
N CYS A 81 8.62 0.04 14.14
CA CYS A 81 9.03 -1.35 14.32
C CYS A 81 10.49 -1.42 14.81
N THR A 82 10.81 -2.46 15.57
CA THR A 82 12.17 -2.78 15.99
C THR A 82 12.64 -3.97 15.16
N LEU A 83 13.70 -3.78 14.37
CA LEU A 83 14.28 -4.88 13.59
C LEU A 83 14.94 -5.91 14.53
N PRO A 84 14.95 -7.20 14.18
CA PRO A 84 15.67 -8.21 14.95
C PRO A 84 17.15 -7.81 15.17
N GLY A 85 17.57 -7.75 16.43
CA GLY A 85 18.93 -7.35 16.81
C GLY A 85 19.16 -5.83 16.95
N ALA A 86 18.17 -4.98 16.65
CA ALA A 86 18.26 -3.55 16.89
C ALA A 86 18.09 -3.20 18.38
N ALA A 87 18.79 -2.16 18.85
CA ALA A 87 18.71 -1.68 20.23
C ALA A 87 17.40 -0.91 20.54
N GLY A 88 16.64 -0.52 19.51
CA GLY A 88 15.43 0.27 19.63
C GLY A 88 14.67 0.36 18.30
N PRO A 89 13.52 1.05 18.28
CA PRO A 89 12.68 1.16 17.08
C PRO A 89 13.36 2.03 16.01
N LEU A 90 13.01 1.79 14.74
CA LEU A 90 13.52 2.57 13.60
C LEU A 90 13.18 4.06 13.68
N PHE A 91 12.07 4.38 14.33
CA PHE A 91 11.65 5.73 14.68
C PHE A 91 10.72 5.67 15.90
N THR A 92 10.54 6.82 16.56
CA THR A 92 9.61 6.96 17.69
C THR A 92 8.51 7.94 17.32
N VAL A 93 7.32 7.73 17.89
CA VAL A 93 6.22 8.70 17.83
C VAL A 93 6.00 9.21 19.25
N PRO A 94 5.90 10.53 19.47
CA PRO A 94 5.67 11.07 20.80
C PRO A 94 4.40 10.51 21.44
N LYS A 95 4.42 10.32 22.76
CA LYS A 95 3.26 9.85 23.50
C LYS A 95 2.05 10.77 23.26
N GLY A 96 0.91 10.17 22.92
CA GLY A 96 -0.32 10.91 22.61
C GLY A 96 -0.38 11.43 21.16
N GLN A 97 0.57 11.04 20.31
CA GLN A 97 0.57 11.34 18.88
C GLN A 97 0.49 10.07 18.02
N MET A 98 0.20 10.27 16.74
CA MET A 98 0.21 9.28 15.67
C MET A 98 0.94 9.87 14.45
N ALA A 99 1.74 9.05 13.77
CA ALA A 99 2.38 9.40 12.51
C ALA A 99 1.48 9.01 11.34
N LEU A 100 1.33 9.91 10.38
CA LEU A 100 0.48 9.75 9.19
C LEU A 100 1.33 9.36 7.98
N GLY A 101 0.85 8.42 7.17
CA GLY A 101 1.48 8.07 5.91
C GLY A 101 2.87 7.45 6.07
N LEU A 102 3.09 6.70 7.15
CA LEU A 102 4.34 5.97 7.37
C LEU A 102 4.46 4.80 6.38
N GLY A 103 5.68 4.54 5.89
CA GLY A 103 5.97 3.35 5.08
C GLY A 103 6.12 2.08 5.92
N ILE A 104 6.05 0.92 5.26
CA ILE A 104 6.09 -0.40 5.91
C ILE A 104 7.48 -0.78 6.45
N HIS A 105 8.54 -0.05 6.09
CA HIS A 105 9.90 -0.27 6.59
C HIS A 105 10.37 0.85 7.53
N GLY A 106 9.43 1.67 8.04
CA GLY A 106 9.75 2.77 8.94
C GLY A 106 10.24 4.03 8.24
N GLU A 107 9.99 4.16 6.93
CA GLU A 107 10.19 5.41 6.22
C GLU A 107 9.31 6.51 6.85
N PRO A 108 9.83 7.75 7.00
CA PRO A 108 9.11 8.82 7.66
C PRO A 108 7.71 9.03 7.07
N GLY A 109 6.76 9.31 7.97
CA GLY A 109 5.44 9.78 7.59
C GLY A 109 5.46 11.21 7.04
N ILE A 110 4.30 11.69 6.62
CA ILE A 110 4.11 13.06 6.12
C ILE A 110 3.91 14.07 7.27
N SER A 111 3.42 13.63 8.42
CA SER A 111 3.16 14.46 9.59
C SER A 111 2.96 13.61 10.86
N GLU A 112 3.05 14.26 12.02
CA GLU A 112 2.61 13.74 13.31
C GLU A 112 1.44 14.58 13.82
N GLU A 113 0.40 13.92 14.32
CA GLU A 113 -0.80 14.56 14.84
C GLU A 113 -1.20 13.95 16.18
N LYS A 114 -2.03 14.65 16.97
CA LYS A 114 -2.60 14.07 18.19
C LYS A 114 -3.42 12.83 17.86
N ILE A 115 -3.38 11.83 18.74
CA ILE A 115 -4.22 10.64 18.60
C ILE A 115 -5.68 11.07 18.52
N ALA A 116 -6.34 10.63 17.46
CA ALA A 116 -7.76 10.85 17.22
C ALA A 116 -8.59 9.69 17.80
N THR A 117 -9.89 9.91 17.98
CA THR A 117 -10.81 8.79 18.24
C THR A 117 -10.87 7.86 17.02
N ALA A 118 -11.30 6.61 17.20
CA ALA A 118 -11.42 5.66 16.09
C ALA A 118 -12.31 6.19 14.93
N GLY A 119 -13.41 6.88 15.26
CA GLY A 119 -14.31 7.46 14.26
C GLY A 119 -13.69 8.64 13.50
N GLU A 120 -12.89 9.46 14.17
CA GLU A 120 -12.13 10.55 13.52
C GLU A 120 -11.01 10.00 12.65
N LEU A 121 -10.29 8.97 13.13
CA LEU A 121 -9.26 8.30 12.36
C LEU A 121 -9.85 7.62 11.12
N ALA A 122 -10.99 6.95 11.23
CA ALA A 122 -11.68 6.36 10.09
C ALA A 122 -12.05 7.43 9.03
N LYS A 123 -12.56 8.59 9.46
CA LYS A 123 -12.85 9.72 8.55
C LYS A 123 -11.59 10.28 7.90
N LEU A 124 -10.49 10.38 8.65
CA LEU A 124 -9.21 10.85 8.13
C LEU A 124 -8.67 9.90 7.05
N LEU A 125 -8.60 8.60 7.37
CA LEU A 125 -8.13 7.56 6.45
C LEU A 125 -8.99 7.52 5.18
N THR A 126 -10.30 7.34 5.34
CA THR A 126 -11.22 7.25 4.19
C THR A 126 -11.29 8.55 3.39
N GLY A 127 -11.21 9.71 4.04
CA GLY A 127 -11.19 11.00 3.37
C GLY A 127 -9.98 11.17 2.45
N LYS A 128 -8.79 10.76 2.89
CA LYS A 128 -7.57 10.78 2.06
C LYS A 128 -7.71 9.86 0.84
N LEU A 129 -8.21 8.65 1.03
CA LEU A 129 -8.38 7.68 -0.06
C LEU A 129 -9.46 8.12 -1.07
N LEU A 130 -10.60 8.60 -0.58
CA LEU A 130 -11.72 9.00 -1.43
C LEU A 130 -11.44 10.28 -2.22
N ALA A 131 -10.49 11.11 -1.79
CA ALA A 131 -10.05 12.28 -2.55
C ALA A 131 -9.42 11.90 -3.90
N GLU A 132 -8.85 10.69 -4.01
CA GLU A 132 -8.26 10.16 -5.25
C GLU A 132 -9.16 9.18 -6.00
N ARG A 133 -10.42 9.07 -5.58
CA ARG A 133 -11.38 8.19 -6.24
C ARG A 133 -11.60 8.61 -7.69
N LEU A 134 -11.49 7.65 -8.62
CA LEU A 134 -11.84 7.87 -10.02
C LEU A 134 -13.30 8.31 -10.19
N ALA A 135 -13.53 9.26 -11.09
CA ALA A 135 -14.87 9.74 -11.43
C ALA A 135 -15.79 8.57 -11.81
N GLY A 136 -17.02 8.58 -11.29
CA GLY A 136 -18.02 7.53 -11.56
C GLY A 136 -17.91 6.27 -10.68
N THR A 137 -16.91 6.14 -9.80
CA THR A 137 -16.72 4.93 -8.95
C THR A 137 -17.83 4.75 -7.91
N SER A 138 -18.90 4.00 -8.16
CA SER A 138 -20.01 3.87 -7.21
C SER A 138 -19.79 2.85 -6.08
N LYS A 139 -18.78 1.99 -6.19
CA LYS A 139 -18.49 0.91 -5.24
C LYS A 139 -17.00 0.79 -4.99
N VAL A 140 -16.63 0.40 -3.77
CA VAL A 140 -15.26 0.14 -3.35
C VAL A 140 -15.20 -1.16 -2.57
N ALA A 141 -14.06 -1.84 -2.63
CA ALA A 141 -13.67 -2.85 -1.66
C ALA A 141 -12.73 -2.17 -0.65
N ALA A 142 -12.92 -2.44 0.64
CA ALA A 142 -12.09 -1.88 1.70
C ALA A 142 -11.26 -2.99 2.35
N VAL A 143 -9.97 -2.72 2.54
CA VAL A 143 -9.06 -3.54 3.33
C VAL A 143 -8.63 -2.70 4.53
N LEU A 144 -8.95 -3.18 5.73
CA LEU A 144 -8.40 -2.63 6.97
C LEU A 144 -7.24 -3.53 7.41
N ASN A 145 -6.04 -2.96 7.44
CA ASN A 145 -4.81 -3.69 7.67
C ASN A 145 -4.12 -3.20 8.95
N GLY A 146 -3.98 -4.09 9.93
CA GLY A 146 -3.13 -3.85 11.10
C GLY A 146 -1.65 -3.96 10.73
N LEU A 147 -0.82 -3.03 11.20
CA LEU A 147 0.63 -3.00 10.91
C LEU A 147 1.46 -3.89 11.83
N GLY A 148 0.81 -4.71 12.67
CA GLY A 148 1.47 -5.75 13.47
C GLY A 148 1.03 -5.77 14.93
N SER A 149 1.06 -4.63 15.63
CA SER A 149 0.76 -4.56 17.08
C SER A 149 -0.64 -4.07 17.43
N THR A 150 -1.43 -3.63 16.44
CA THR A 150 -2.86 -3.35 16.62
C THR A 150 -3.60 -4.64 16.92
N LYS A 151 -4.40 -4.65 18.00
CA LYS A 151 -5.17 -5.83 18.40
C LYS A 151 -6.35 -6.04 17.46
N TYR A 152 -6.84 -7.28 17.40
CA TYR A 152 -7.98 -7.62 16.55
C TYR A 152 -9.25 -6.85 16.94
N GLU A 153 -9.45 -6.61 18.24
CA GLU A 153 -10.59 -5.84 18.75
C GLU A 153 -10.52 -4.34 18.43
N GLU A 154 -9.35 -3.86 17.99
CA GLU A 154 -9.12 -2.46 17.58
C GLU A 154 -9.26 -2.26 16.07
N LEU A 155 -9.28 -3.35 15.29
CA LEU A 155 -9.54 -3.37 13.84
C LEU A 155 -11.05 -3.50 13.57
#